data_AF-A0A1Y1MQ21-F1
#
_entry.id   AF-A0A1Y1MQ21-F1
#
_cell.length_a   1.000
_cell.length_b   1.000
_cell.length_c   1.000
_cell.angle_alpha   90.00
_cell.angle_beta   90.00
_cell.angle_gamma   90.00
#
_symmetry.space_group_name_H-M   'P 1'
#
loop_
_entity.id
_entity.type
_entity.pdbx_description
1 polymer ?
#
loop_
_entity_poly.entity_id
_entity_poly.type
_entity_poly.pdbx_seq_one_letter_code
_entity_poly.pdbx_strand_id
1 'polypeptide(L)'
;RVVAQPNVTAVVFVNADSGEGYIQVDGNAGDRKNLTLWKNGDDLIKNVSSICHNTIVVIHSVGPVLVTDWYQNPNISAIVWAGLPGQESGNSITDILYGKTSPGRSPFTWGPTRESYGTDVLYKPNNGNNAPQQDFTEGSFIDYRHFDKV
;
A
#
# COMPACT_ATOMS: atom_id res chain seq x y z
N ARG A 1 -21.92 8.86 4.26
CA ARG A 1 -22.08 9.91 5.30
C ARG A 1 -21.22 9.50 6.47
N VAL A 2 -20.12 10.22 6.74
CA VAL A 2 -19.29 9.92 7.91
C VAL A 2 -20.02 10.46 9.14
N VAL A 3 -20.23 9.63 10.15
CA VAL A 3 -20.95 9.99 11.36
C VAL A 3 -19.92 10.30 12.44
N ALA A 4 -19.84 11.55 12.87
CA ALA A 4 -19.03 11.92 14.03
C ALA A 4 -19.77 11.53 15.32
N GLN A 5 -19.10 10.79 16.19
CA GLN A 5 -19.59 10.40 17.51
C GLN A 5 -18.47 10.59 18.53
N PRO A 6 -18.76 11.08 19.75
CA PRO A 6 -17.75 11.21 20.78
C PRO A 6 -17.21 9.83 21.20
N ASN A 7 -15.92 9.77 21.55
CA ASN A 7 -15.25 8.56 22.06
C ASN A 7 -15.27 7.34 21.14
N VAL A 8 -15.28 7.54 19.82
CA VAL A 8 -15.23 6.45 18.84
C VAL A 8 -13.81 6.19 18.38
N THR A 9 -13.49 4.90 18.19
CA THR A 9 -12.32 4.45 17.44
C THR A 9 -12.77 4.15 16.02
N ALA A 10 -12.26 4.88 15.04
CA ALA A 10 -12.53 4.60 13.64
C ALA A 10 -11.50 3.60 13.11
N VAL A 11 -11.94 2.48 12.56
CA VAL A 11 -11.05 1.53 11.87
C VAL A 11 -11.32 1.63 10.37
N VAL A 12 -10.37 2.19 9.64
CA VAL A 12 -10.47 2.46 8.20
C VAL A 12 -9.73 1.38 7.43
N PHE A 13 -10.45 0.63 6.60
CA PHE A 13 -9.88 -0.39 5.74
C PHE A 13 -9.69 0.16 4.33
N VAL A 14 -8.48 0.00 3.79
CA VAL A 14 -8.10 0.42 2.43
C VAL A 14 -7.31 -0.70 1.75
N ASN A 15 -7.22 -0.65 0.42
CA ASN A 15 -6.48 -1.64 -0.34
C ASN A 15 -5.78 -1.09 -1.59
N ALA A 16 -4.90 -1.91 -2.16
CA ALA A 16 -4.37 -1.75 -3.51
C ALA A 16 -4.08 -3.16 -4.07
N ASP A 17 -4.52 -3.41 -5.30
CA ASP A 17 -4.55 -4.75 -5.88
C ASP A 17 -3.68 -4.86 -7.14
N SER A 18 -3.32 -6.08 -7.52
CA SER A 18 -2.57 -6.43 -8.75
C SER A 18 -2.80 -7.90 -9.09
N GLY A 19 -2.39 -8.35 -10.27
CA GLY A 19 -2.58 -9.74 -10.64
C GLY A 19 -1.79 -10.18 -11.85
N GLU A 20 -2.23 -11.28 -12.47
CA GLU A 20 -1.61 -11.79 -13.69
C GLU A 20 -2.02 -10.96 -14.92
N GLY A 21 -1.09 -10.80 -15.87
CA GLY A 21 -1.23 -9.87 -17.00
C GLY A 21 -2.34 -10.18 -18.00
N TYR A 22 -3.00 -11.34 -17.91
CA TYR A 22 -4.16 -11.67 -18.75
C TYR A 22 -5.48 -11.06 -18.24
N ILE A 23 -5.50 -10.54 -17.00
CA ILE A 23 -6.65 -9.84 -16.42
C ILE A 23 -6.33 -8.35 -16.32
N GLN A 24 -7.30 -7.52 -16.73
CA GLN A 24 -7.22 -6.08 -16.56
C GLN A 24 -8.32 -5.58 -15.62
N VAL A 25 -7.92 -4.85 -14.58
CA VAL A 25 -8.85 -4.20 -13.63
C VAL A 25 -8.56 -2.71 -13.57
N ASP A 26 -9.55 -1.89 -13.94
CA ASP A 26 -9.43 -0.43 -13.93
C ASP A 26 -8.20 0.09 -14.71
N GLY A 27 -7.88 -0.59 -15.80
CA GLY A 27 -6.72 -0.28 -16.62
C GLY A 27 -5.39 -0.87 -16.16
N ASN A 28 -5.29 -1.49 -14.98
CA ASN A 28 -4.10 -2.22 -14.54
C ASN A 28 -4.09 -3.61 -15.20
N ALA A 29 -3.17 -3.85 -16.14
CA ALA A 29 -3.04 -5.12 -16.87
C ALA A 29 -2.04 -6.02 -16.13
N GLY A 30 -2.50 -6.62 -15.04
CA GLY A 30 -1.66 -7.30 -14.05
C GLY A 30 -0.87 -6.31 -13.18
N ASP A 31 0.10 -5.61 -13.79
CA ASP A 31 0.95 -4.61 -13.12
C ASP A 31 0.18 -3.37 -12.67
N ARG A 32 0.51 -2.84 -11.49
CA ARG A 32 -0.09 -1.61 -10.96
C ARG A 32 0.48 -0.36 -11.62
N LYS A 33 -0.39 0.44 -12.23
CA LYS A 33 -0.03 1.73 -12.86
C LYS A 33 0.55 2.76 -11.88
N ASN A 34 0.25 2.64 -10.60
CA ASN A 34 0.71 3.55 -9.55
C ASN A 34 0.88 2.79 -8.22
N LEU A 35 1.36 3.50 -7.19
CA LEU A 35 1.52 2.96 -5.84
C LEU A 35 0.52 3.60 -4.85
N THR A 36 -0.58 4.19 -5.33
CA THR A 36 -1.58 4.82 -4.45
C THR A 36 -2.62 3.80 -3.99
N LEU A 37 -3.41 4.15 -2.97
CA LEU A 37 -4.53 3.33 -2.56
C LEU A 37 -5.63 3.34 -3.63
N TRP A 38 -6.31 2.21 -3.79
CA TRP A 38 -7.43 2.08 -4.72
C TRP A 38 -8.73 2.56 -4.07
N LYS A 39 -9.77 2.73 -4.88
CA LYS A 39 -11.15 3.06 -4.44
C LYS A 39 -11.22 4.29 -3.53
N ASN A 40 -10.40 5.31 -3.82
CA ASN A 40 -10.32 6.56 -3.07
C ASN A 40 -9.86 6.39 -1.61
N GLY A 41 -8.99 5.42 -1.34
CA GLY A 41 -8.52 5.09 0.00
C GLY A 41 -7.82 6.26 0.71
N ASP A 42 -6.99 7.03 0.00
CA ASP A 42 -6.30 8.19 0.57
C ASP A 42 -7.28 9.27 1.07
N ASP A 43 -8.28 9.60 0.26
CA ASP A 43 -9.34 10.55 0.63
C ASP A 43 -10.22 10.01 1.76
N LEU A 44 -10.52 8.71 1.78
CA LEU A 44 -11.26 8.08 2.87
C LEU A 44 -10.52 8.26 4.20
N ILE A 45 -9.20 7.99 4.21
CA ILE A 45 -8.36 8.17 5.40
C ILE A 45 -8.33 9.64 5.82
N LYS A 46 -8.09 10.56 4.89
CA LYS A 46 -8.07 12.02 5.16
C LYS A 46 -9.41 12.51 5.71
N ASN A 47 -10.53 12.05 5.16
CA ASN A 47 -11.87 12.44 5.60
C ASN A 47 -12.25 11.88 6.97
N VAL A 48 -11.84 10.64 7.30
CA VAL A 48 -12.13 10.05 8.62
C VAL A 48 -11.23 10.67 9.69
N SER A 49 -9.93 10.79 9.43
CA SER A 49 -8.98 11.37 10.38
C SER A 49 -9.18 12.87 10.61
N SER A 50 -9.86 13.59 9.72
CA SER A 50 -10.23 15.00 9.97
C SER A 50 -11.35 15.17 11.00
N ILE A 51 -12.11 14.11 11.30
CA ILE A 51 -13.23 14.16 12.25
C ILE A 51 -13.11 13.19 13.44
N CYS A 52 -12.20 12.21 13.37
CA CYS A 52 -11.98 11.22 14.43
C CYS A 52 -10.51 11.23 14.88
N HIS A 53 -10.28 11.61 16.14
CA HIS A 53 -8.93 11.74 16.71
C HIS A 53 -8.31 10.41 17.18
N ASN A 54 -8.99 9.28 16.93
CA ASN A 54 -8.48 7.93 17.16
C ASN A 54 -8.79 7.05 15.95
N THR A 55 -8.07 7.30 14.86
CA THR A 55 -8.22 6.57 13.59
C THR A 55 -7.13 5.51 13.46
N ILE A 56 -7.53 4.25 13.28
CA ILE A 56 -6.66 3.14 12.93
C ILE A 56 -6.83 2.84 11.45
N VAL A 57 -5.73 2.78 10.70
CA VAL A 57 -5.74 2.41 9.28
C VAL A 57 -5.27 0.97 9.12
N VAL A 58 -6.04 0.15 8.39
CA VAL A 58 -5.67 -1.21 7.99
C VAL A 58 -5.54 -1.27 6.48
N ILE A 59 -4.37 -1.69 5.99
CA ILE A 59 -4.03 -1.77 4.57
C ILE A 59 -3.95 -3.25 4.15
N HIS A 60 -4.84 -3.67 3.26
CA HIS A 60 -4.70 -4.94 2.54
C HIS A 60 -4.14 -4.68 1.14
N SER A 61 -2.89 -5.03 0.89
CA SER A 61 -2.26 -4.74 -0.40
C SER A 61 -1.26 -5.81 -0.81
N VAL A 62 -1.07 -5.92 -2.12
CA VAL A 62 -0.09 -6.79 -2.78
C VAL A 62 1.38 -6.43 -2.49
N GLY A 63 1.63 -5.21 -2.00
CA GLY A 63 2.96 -4.66 -1.75
C GLY A 63 2.87 -3.23 -1.20
N PRO A 64 3.95 -2.44 -1.26
CA PRO A 64 3.94 -1.09 -0.72
C PRO A 64 2.95 -0.19 -1.45
N VAL A 65 2.43 0.78 -0.70
CA VAL A 65 1.67 1.93 -1.20
C VAL A 65 2.24 3.21 -0.61
N LEU A 66 2.00 4.34 -1.26
CA LEU A 66 2.41 5.65 -0.75
C LEU A 66 1.49 6.05 0.40
N VAL A 67 2.09 6.31 1.56
CA VAL A 67 1.39 6.72 2.78
C VAL A 67 1.77 8.14 3.23
N THR A 68 2.70 8.79 2.51
CA THR A 68 3.36 10.04 2.87
C THR A 68 2.41 11.19 3.17
N ASP A 69 1.26 11.20 2.52
CA ASP A 69 0.27 12.27 2.61
C ASP A 69 -0.48 12.32 3.94
N TRP A 70 -0.50 11.21 4.71
CA TRP A 70 -1.36 11.09 5.87
C TRP A 70 -0.74 10.33 7.04
N TYR A 71 0.34 9.56 6.86
CA TYR A 71 0.88 8.72 7.94
C TYR A 71 1.34 9.49 9.19
N GLN A 72 1.69 10.78 9.06
CA GLN A 72 2.07 11.66 10.18
C GLN A 72 0.88 12.42 10.80
N ASN A 73 -0.35 12.20 10.31
CA ASN A 73 -1.52 12.88 10.86
C ASN A 73 -1.70 12.48 12.35
N PRO A 74 -1.72 13.43 13.30
CA PRO A 74 -1.81 13.14 14.73
C PRO A 74 -3.11 12.43 15.14
N ASN A 75 -4.15 12.48 14.31
CA ASN A 75 -5.42 11.78 14.54
C ASN A 75 -5.38 10.31 14.09
N ILE A 76 -4.32 9.88 13.40
CA ILE A 76 -4.07 8.48 13.05
C ILE A 76 -3.21 7.86 14.14
N SER A 77 -3.82 7.01 14.96
CA SER A 77 -3.19 6.42 16.14
C SER A 77 -2.41 5.14 15.82
N ALA A 78 -2.77 4.44 14.75
CA ALA A 78 -2.06 3.25 14.30
C ALA A 78 -2.27 2.99 12.79
N ILE A 79 -1.27 2.34 12.17
CA ILE A 79 -1.31 1.86 10.80
C ILE A 79 -0.86 0.40 10.81
N VAL A 80 -1.66 -0.49 10.23
CA VAL A 80 -1.40 -1.92 10.15
C VAL A 80 -1.45 -2.35 8.68
N TRP A 81 -0.36 -2.91 8.17
CA TRP A 81 -0.39 -3.62 6.89
C TRP A 81 -0.69 -5.10 7.14
N ALA A 82 -1.76 -5.59 6.52
CA ALA A 82 -2.29 -6.94 6.70
C ALA A 82 -2.14 -7.84 5.46
N GLY A 83 -1.50 -7.34 4.40
CA GLY A 83 -1.21 -8.12 3.18
C GLY A 83 -2.47 -8.69 2.52
N LEU A 84 -2.40 -9.96 2.12
CA LEU A 84 -3.50 -10.75 1.54
C LEU A 84 -3.77 -11.99 2.42
N PRO A 85 -4.52 -11.86 3.52
CA PRO A 85 -4.55 -12.84 4.62
C PRO A 85 -5.41 -14.09 4.37
N GLY A 86 -5.94 -14.27 3.15
CA GLY A 86 -6.79 -15.41 2.80
C GLY A 86 -8.14 -15.40 3.53
N GLN A 87 -8.72 -16.59 3.70
CA GLN A 87 -10.10 -16.77 4.17
C GLN A 87 -10.35 -16.25 5.61
N GLU A 88 -9.30 -16.20 6.45
CA GLU A 88 -9.38 -15.79 7.86
C GLU A 88 -9.02 -14.31 8.07
N SER A 89 -9.15 -13.46 7.03
CA SER A 89 -8.80 -12.04 7.06
C SER A 89 -9.33 -11.31 8.29
N GLY A 90 -10.64 -11.44 8.57
CA GLY A 90 -11.31 -10.74 9.67
C GLY A 90 -10.87 -11.25 11.05
N ASN A 91 -10.72 -12.58 11.20
CA ASN A 91 -10.28 -13.18 12.45
C ASN A 91 -8.83 -12.78 12.77
N SER A 92 -7.96 -12.85 11.77
CA SER A 92 -6.53 -12.52 11.92
C SER A 92 -6.30 -11.06 12.30
N ILE A 93 -6.96 -10.10 11.64
CA ILE A 93 -6.81 -8.68 11.98
C ILE A 93 -7.40 -8.36 13.35
N THR A 94 -8.50 -9.02 13.73
CA THR A 94 -9.10 -8.85 15.06
C THR A 94 -8.14 -9.29 16.15
N ASP A 95 -7.46 -10.42 15.98
CA ASP A 95 -6.50 -10.92 16.98
C ASP A 95 -5.29 -9.98 17.15
N ILE A 96 -4.84 -9.30 16.09
CA ILE A 96 -3.81 -8.25 16.17
C ILE A 96 -4.35 -6.99 16.87
N LEU A 97 -5.51 -6.48 16.46
CA LEU A 97 -6.08 -5.24 17.01
C LEU A 97 -6.44 -5.36 18.49
N TYR A 98 -6.82 -6.56 18.95
CA TYR A 98 -7.11 -6.86 20.34
C TYR A 98 -5.91 -7.42 21.12
N GLY A 99 -4.72 -7.44 20.52
CA GLY A 99 -3.47 -7.81 21.20
C GLY A 99 -3.35 -9.28 21.62
N LYS A 100 -4.12 -10.18 21.00
CA LYS A 100 -3.97 -11.63 21.24
C LYS A 100 -2.70 -12.20 20.61
N THR A 101 -2.21 -11.57 19.54
CA THR A 101 -0.98 -11.93 18.83
C THR A 101 -0.17 -10.68 18.52
N SER A 102 1.17 -10.80 18.52
CA SER A 102 2.07 -9.69 18.18
C SER A 102 2.28 -9.53 16.67
N PRO A 103 2.43 -8.31 16.15
CA PRO A 103 2.66 -8.06 14.72
C PRO A 103 4.08 -8.48 14.27
N GLY A 104 4.24 -8.69 12.97
CA GLY A 104 5.52 -9.00 12.32
C GLY A 104 6.32 -7.76 11.91
N ARG A 105 7.23 -7.94 10.94
CA ARG A 105 8.02 -6.86 10.31
C ARG A 105 7.66 -6.75 8.83
N SER A 106 7.83 -5.57 8.24
CA SER A 106 7.62 -5.40 6.81
C SER A 106 8.70 -6.15 6.01
N PRO A 107 8.33 -6.90 4.95
CA PRO A 107 9.27 -7.61 4.10
C PRO A 107 9.79 -6.78 2.91
N PHE A 108 9.41 -5.50 2.82
CA PHE A 108 9.81 -4.56 1.77
C PHE A 108 9.92 -3.14 2.35
N THR A 109 10.54 -2.24 1.60
CA THR A 109 10.70 -0.84 2.01
C THR A 109 9.41 -0.04 1.74
N TRP A 110 9.06 0.88 2.65
CA TRP A 110 7.98 1.85 2.46
C TRP A 110 8.57 3.19 2.02
N GLY A 111 8.86 3.31 0.73
CA GLY A 111 9.45 4.52 0.13
C GLY A 111 8.48 5.71 0.12
N PRO A 112 8.98 6.96 0.24
CA PRO A 112 8.15 8.15 0.24
C PRO A 112 7.56 8.50 -1.13
N THR A 113 8.18 8.05 -2.22
CA THR A 113 7.70 8.26 -3.58
C THR A 113 7.92 7.02 -4.43
N ARG A 114 7.29 6.97 -5.61
CA ARG A 114 7.54 5.88 -6.57
C ARG A 114 8.98 5.87 -7.05
N GLU A 115 9.54 7.05 -7.28
CA GLU A 115 10.90 7.26 -7.78
C GLU A 115 11.95 6.83 -6.76
N SER A 116 11.64 6.89 -5.46
CA SER A 116 12.57 6.48 -4.39
C SER A 116 12.96 5.00 -4.44
N TYR A 117 12.20 4.14 -5.13
CA TYR A 117 12.57 2.74 -5.32
C TYR A 117 13.65 2.52 -6.40
N GLY A 118 13.91 3.52 -7.26
CA GLY A 118 14.95 3.46 -8.29
C GLY A 118 14.69 2.52 -9.47
N THR A 119 13.67 1.66 -9.39
CA THR A 119 13.24 0.73 -10.44
C THR A 119 11.77 0.92 -10.76
N ASP A 120 11.37 0.65 -12.00
CA ASP A 120 9.97 0.66 -12.41
C ASP A 120 9.68 -0.37 -13.52
N VAL A 121 8.42 -0.69 -13.72
CA VAL A 121 7.91 -1.56 -14.79
C VAL A 121 8.04 -0.85 -16.14
N LEU A 122 8.45 -1.59 -17.17
CA LEU A 122 8.45 -1.12 -18.55
C LEU A 122 7.04 -1.22 -19.18
N TYR A 123 6.26 -0.14 -19.11
CA TYR A 123 4.88 -0.12 -19.64
C TYR A 123 4.75 0.08 -21.15
N LYS A 124 5.82 0.54 -21.83
CA LYS A 124 5.78 0.87 -23.25
C LYS A 124 6.89 0.13 -24.00
N PRO A 125 6.63 -0.38 -25.21
CA PRO A 125 7.67 -0.97 -26.04
C PRO A 125 8.82 0.02 -26.25
N ASN A 126 10.05 -0.46 -26.12
CA ASN A 126 11.26 0.34 -26.27
C ASN A 126 12.20 -0.17 -27.38
N ASN A 127 11.74 -1.13 -28.20
CA ASN A 127 12.53 -1.75 -29.26
C ASN A 127 11.75 -1.87 -30.59
N GLY A 128 10.95 -0.85 -30.92
CA GLY A 128 10.08 -0.85 -32.10
C GLY A 128 9.11 -2.02 -32.07
N ASN A 129 9.10 -2.83 -33.13
CA ASN A 129 8.26 -4.03 -33.26
C ASN A 129 8.96 -5.32 -32.78
N ASN A 130 10.19 -5.22 -32.27
CA ASN A 130 10.91 -6.36 -31.73
C ASN A 130 10.56 -6.56 -30.24
N ALA A 131 11.14 -7.60 -29.64
CA ALA A 131 10.99 -7.86 -28.21
C ALA A 131 11.47 -6.64 -27.38
N PRO A 132 10.65 -6.10 -26.46
CA PRO A 132 11.09 -5.11 -25.48
C PRO A 132 12.31 -5.59 -24.71
N GLN A 133 13.20 -4.67 -24.34
CA GLN A 133 14.42 -4.96 -23.58
C GLN A 133 14.31 -4.32 -22.21
N GLN A 134 14.53 -5.08 -21.14
CA GLN A 134 14.59 -4.55 -19.78
C GLN A 134 15.97 -4.80 -19.22
N ASP A 135 16.78 -3.76 -19.16
CA ASP A 135 18.16 -3.82 -18.68
C ASP A 135 18.19 -3.58 -17.16
N PHE A 136 18.67 -4.58 -16.41
CA PHE A 136 18.74 -4.54 -14.95
C PHE A 136 20.02 -3.82 -14.50
N THR A 137 20.13 -2.55 -14.88
CA THR A 137 21.32 -1.72 -14.66
C THR A 137 21.58 -1.41 -13.18
N GLU A 138 20.56 -1.50 -12.35
CA GLU A 138 20.64 -1.40 -10.89
C GLU A 138 21.38 -2.57 -10.24
N GLY A 139 21.52 -3.70 -10.94
CA GLY A 139 22.16 -4.91 -10.40
C GLY A 139 21.46 -5.40 -9.13
N SER A 140 22.22 -5.58 -8.04
CA SER A 140 21.66 -6.02 -6.76
C SER A 140 21.04 -4.91 -5.91
N PHE A 141 21.06 -3.65 -6.37
CA PHE A 141 20.57 -2.50 -5.63
C PHE A 141 19.07 -2.28 -5.86
N ILE A 142 18.27 -3.20 -5.31
CA ILE A 142 16.80 -3.14 -5.27
C ILE A 142 16.30 -3.05 -3.83
N ASP A 143 15.08 -2.53 -3.65
CA ASP A 143 14.44 -2.34 -2.34
C ASP A 143 15.43 -1.71 -1.34
N TYR A 144 15.52 -2.19 -0.10
CA TYR A 144 16.36 -1.56 0.93
C TYR A 144 17.83 -1.38 0.52
N ARG A 145 18.39 -2.23 -0.35
CA ARG A 145 19.77 -2.05 -0.84
C ARG A 145 19.91 -0.82 -1.73
N HIS A 146 18.86 -0.47 -2.46
CA HIS A 146 18.79 0.80 -3.17
C HIS A 146 18.77 1.96 -2.17
N PHE A 147 17.83 1.92 -1.21
CA PHE A 147 17.65 2.97 -0.20
C PHE A 147 18.88 3.19 0.68
N ASP A 148 19.63 2.14 1.02
CA ASP A 148 20.86 2.24 1.81
C ASP A 148 22.02 2.85 1.03
N LYS A 149 22.00 2.75 -0.31
CA LYS A 149 23.08 3.24 -1.17
C LYS A 149 22.94 4.73 -1.48
N VAL A 150 21.72 5.25 -1.53
CA VAL A 150 21.39 6.60 -2.01
C VAL A 150 21.35 7.65 -0.91
#